data_AF-A0AA94JMQ3-F1
#
_entry.id   AF-A0AA94JMQ3-F1
#
_cell.length_a   1.000
_cell.length_b   1.000
_cell.length_c   1.000
_cell.angle_alpha   90.00
_cell.angle_beta   90.00
_cell.angle_gamma   90.00
#
_symmetry.space_group_name_H-M   'P 1'
#
loop_
_entity.id
_entity.type
_entity.pdbx_description
1 polymer ?
#
loop_
_entity_poly.entity_id
_entity_poly.type
_entity_poly.pdbx_seq_one_letter_code
_entity_poly.pdbx_strand_id
1 'polypeptide(L)'
;MRKIFFVLFLSLLTSCSDDKKIDEPQITIGDNYDKKAMLVNWAENIIIPAYKNYQIEVNKLLEEVNTFKQNPTIDNLNKLRVSWLNSYKAYQHVAIFKIGKAEDLYFIGHSNTYPVNIIELNKNINTQNYNLTSLTQFDKQGYPALDYMLYGLADTDNAILVFYTGADALKYRNYLTDLVTDLKNNADLLLKDWEANKNTFISNTNNTSSGSVNLIVNAYIEYFEKHIRLGKVGYPAGKFSNGIQPNKIEAYFRKNVSKILLNEAISASADFFNGKYYSNNQTGPSLKSYLDHLNVQRNNKLLSTIISDQFSLIKIKNNALDDDFVSQINTNNNKMLEAYDAMQINVSYFKVDMLTALNIAVGYVDSDGD
;
A
#
# COMPACT_ATOMS: atom_id res chain seq x y z
N MET A 1 -65.95 31.42 -12.60
CA MET A 1 -64.72 31.10 -11.86
C MET A 1 -64.94 29.84 -11.04
N ARG A 2 -64.58 28.67 -11.58
CA ARG A 2 -64.65 27.37 -10.90
C ARG A 2 -63.22 26.92 -10.60
N LYS A 3 -62.88 26.80 -9.32
CA LYS A 3 -61.58 26.30 -8.85
C LYS A 3 -61.60 24.77 -8.90
N ILE A 4 -60.74 24.19 -9.73
CA ILE A 4 -60.50 22.74 -9.82
C ILE A 4 -59.45 22.40 -8.75
N PHE A 5 -59.83 21.60 -7.76
CA PHE A 5 -58.91 21.01 -6.78
C PHE A 5 -58.35 19.71 -7.35
N PHE A 6 -57.05 19.68 -7.64
CA PHE A 6 -56.32 18.46 -7.95
C PHE A 6 -55.98 17.77 -6.62
N VAL A 7 -56.65 16.66 -6.32
CA VAL A 7 -56.27 15.76 -5.22
C VAL A 7 -55.29 14.74 -5.80
N LEU A 8 -54.00 14.91 -5.52
CA LEU A 8 -52.97 13.95 -5.88
C LEU A 8 -53.01 12.78 -4.89
N PHE A 9 -53.46 11.63 -5.36
CA PHE A 9 -53.51 10.39 -4.60
C PHE A 9 -52.09 9.80 -4.58
N LEU A 10 -51.35 10.01 -3.49
CA LEU A 10 -50.01 9.44 -3.31
C LEU A 10 -50.16 8.00 -2.82
N SER A 11 -50.02 7.05 -3.74
CA SER A 11 -49.98 5.62 -3.44
C SER A 11 -48.68 5.28 -2.70
N LEU A 12 -48.80 4.98 -1.41
CA LEU A 12 -47.75 4.35 -0.60
C LEU A 12 -47.53 2.92 -1.11
N LEU A 13 -46.49 2.73 -1.91
CA LEU A 13 -45.91 1.40 -2.15
C LEU A 13 -45.03 1.05 -0.95
N THR A 14 -45.58 0.21 -0.07
CA THR A 14 -44.82 -0.44 1.00
C THR A 14 -43.99 -1.58 0.41
N SER A 15 -42.70 -1.33 0.20
CA SER A 15 -41.72 -2.40 -0.03
C SER A 15 -41.14 -2.80 1.33
N CYS A 16 -41.60 -3.94 1.85
CA CYS A 16 -40.86 -4.70 2.85
C CYS A 16 -39.71 -5.40 2.14
N SER A 17 -38.50 -4.84 2.24
CA SER A 17 -37.28 -5.64 2.32
C SER A 17 -36.71 -5.44 3.70
N ASP A 18 -36.36 -6.53 4.39
CA ASP A 18 -35.72 -6.52 5.70
C ASP A 18 -34.37 -5.79 5.62
N ASP A 19 -34.42 -4.47 5.75
CA ASP A 19 -33.27 -3.64 6.07
C ASP A 19 -32.89 -3.99 7.51
N LYS A 20 -31.97 -4.96 7.65
CA LYS A 20 -31.09 -4.97 8.82
C LYS A 20 -30.37 -3.63 8.83
N LYS A 21 -30.93 -2.67 9.57
CA LYS A 21 -30.22 -1.45 9.96
C LYS A 21 -28.87 -1.91 10.49
N ILE A 22 -27.81 -1.49 9.80
CA ILE A 22 -26.46 -1.66 10.31
C ILE A 22 -26.41 -0.79 11.56
N ASP A 23 -26.33 -1.40 12.74
CA ASP A 23 -26.23 -0.66 14.00
C ASP A 23 -25.02 0.27 13.92
N GLU A 24 -25.27 1.58 14.03
CA GLU A 24 -24.22 2.59 14.10
C GLU A 24 -23.35 2.36 15.36
N PRO A 25 -22.04 2.65 15.29
CA PRO A 25 -21.16 2.51 16.44
C PRO A 25 -21.63 3.37 17.61
N GLN A 26 -21.73 2.77 18.80
CA GLN A 26 -22.06 3.52 20.02
C GLN A 26 -20.81 4.16 20.62
N ILE A 27 -20.86 5.47 20.87
CA ILE A 27 -19.81 6.25 21.55
C ILE A 27 -20.35 6.65 22.91
N THR A 28 -19.65 6.30 23.99
CA THR A 28 -20.15 6.52 25.37
C THR A 28 -19.32 7.49 26.20
N ILE A 29 -18.23 8.03 25.64
CA ILE A 29 -17.29 8.95 26.32
C ILE A 29 -16.96 10.13 25.37
N GLY A 30 -16.80 11.34 25.92
CA GLY A 30 -16.39 12.53 25.15
C GLY A 30 -14.94 12.46 24.66
N ASP A 31 -14.62 13.20 23.60
CA ASP A 31 -13.30 13.19 22.93
C ASP A 31 -12.22 13.99 23.70
N ASN A 32 -11.68 13.40 24.77
CA ASN A 32 -10.55 13.93 25.55
C ASN A 32 -9.27 13.09 25.37
N TYR A 33 -9.17 12.36 24.27
CA TYR A 33 -8.01 11.52 23.98
C TYR A 33 -6.76 12.36 23.69
N ASP A 34 -5.59 11.95 24.21
CA ASP A 34 -4.32 12.62 23.96
C ASP A 34 -3.80 12.33 22.53
N LYS A 35 -4.37 13.04 21.56
CA LYS A 35 -3.96 13.00 20.14
C LYS A 35 -2.49 13.36 19.98
N LYS A 36 -1.96 14.25 20.81
CA LYS A 36 -0.54 14.65 20.73
C LYS A 36 0.37 13.49 21.08
N ALA A 37 0.08 12.75 22.15
CA ALA A 37 0.85 11.55 22.52
C ALA A 37 0.80 10.47 21.42
N MET A 38 -0.35 10.30 20.77
CA MET A 38 -0.47 9.40 19.60
C MET A 38 0.36 9.88 18.41
N LEU A 39 0.32 11.18 18.08
CA LEU A 39 1.13 11.74 17.00
C LEU A 39 2.64 11.65 17.29
N VAL A 40 3.06 11.82 18.56
CA VAL A 40 4.44 11.55 19.00
C VAL A 40 4.80 10.09 18.71
N ASN A 41 3.95 9.15 19.12
CA ASN A 41 4.20 7.73 18.87
C ASN A 41 4.31 7.41 17.38
N TRP A 42 3.37 7.91 16.56
CA TRP A 42 3.39 7.72 15.12
C TRP A 42 4.66 8.28 14.49
N ALA A 43 5.03 9.52 14.80
CA ALA A 43 6.18 10.15 14.17
C ALA A 43 7.50 9.51 14.63
N GLU A 44 7.70 9.35 15.94
CA GLU A 44 9.01 9.01 16.52
C GLU A 44 9.29 7.51 16.58
N ASN A 45 8.26 6.68 16.78
CA ASN A 45 8.44 5.24 16.98
C ASN A 45 8.01 4.39 15.79
N ILE A 46 7.27 4.97 14.83
CA ILE A 46 6.71 4.22 13.68
C ILE A 46 7.25 4.79 12.37
N ILE A 47 6.84 6.00 12.00
CA ILE A 47 7.04 6.57 10.66
C ILE A 47 8.52 6.85 10.38
N ILE A 48 9.19 7.67 11.21
CA ILE A 48 10.61 8.01 11.00
C ILE A 48 11.50 6.75 11.05
N PRO A 49 11.36 5.85 12.04
CA PRO A 49 12.11 4.58 12.02
C PRO A 49 11.86 3.72 10.79
N ALA A 50 10.61 3.62 10.30
CA ALA A 50 10.30 2.88 9.08
C ALA A 50 10.99 3.50 7.85
N TYR A 51 10.98 4.83 7.71
CA TYR A 51 11.70 5.52 6.63
C TYR A 51 13.22 5.38 6.75
N LYS A 52 13.78 5.33 7.97
CA LYS A 52 15.21 5.03 8.19
C LYS A 52 15.56 3.63 7.70
N ASN A 53 14.76 2.63 8.05
CA ASN A 53 14.97 1.27 7.57
C ASN A 53 14.81 1.18 6.04
N TYR A 54 13.80 1.84 5.48
CA TYR A 54 13.62 1.91 4.04
C TYR A 54 14.84 2.50 3.32
N GLN A 55 15.38 3.62 3.83
CA GLN A 55 16.61 4.22 3.29
C GLN A 55 17.81 3.28 3.42
N ILE A 56 17.97 2.58 4.53
CA ILE A 56 19.04 1.58 4.73
C ILE A 56 18.97 0.48 3.67
N GLU A 57 17.80 -0.12 3.48
CA GLU A 57 17.63 -1.21 2.52
C GLU A 57 17.81 -0.75 1.07
N VAL A 58 17.35 0.46 0.71
CA VAL A 58 17.58 1.02 -0.63
C VAL A 58 19.04 1.40 -0.85
N ASN A 59 19.76 1.89 0.17
CA ASN A 59 21.20 2.10 0.09
C ASN A 59 21.94 0.77 -0.11
N LYS A 60 21.50 -0.30 0.54
CA LYS A 60 22.06 -1.64 0.32
C LYS A 60 21.78 -2.15 -1.10
N LEU A 61 20.58 -1.89 -1.62
CA LEU A 61 20.25 -2.16 -3.02
C LEU A 61 21.18 -1.37 -3.97
N LEU A 62 21.46 -0.09 -3.68
CA LEU A 62 22.38 0.73 -4.45
C LEU A 62 23.83 0.20 -4.41
N GLU A 63 24.29 -0.31 -3.28
CA GLU A 63 25.60 -0.97 -3.18
C GLU A 63 25.67 -2.19 -4.12
N GLU A 64 24.70 -3.11 -4.01
CA GLU A 64 24.71 -4.35 -4.78
C GLU A 64 24.52 -4.13 -6.28
N VAL A 65 23.72 -3.13 -6.70
CA VAL A 65 23.58 -2.82 -8.14
C VAL A 65 24.88 -2.24 -8.70
N ASN A 66 25.63 -1.46 -7.93
CA ASN A 66 26.93 -0.94 -8.34
C ASN A 66 27.99 -2.06 -8.40
N THR A 67 27.98 -3.00 -7.46
CA THR A 67 28.83 -4.20 -7.52
C THR A 67 28.51 -5.04 -8.76
N PHE A 68 27.23 -5.29 -9.03
CA PHE A 68 26.79 -6.00 -10.24
C PHE A 68 27.14 -5.24 -11.53
N LYS A 69 27.00 -3.91 -11.54
CA LYS A 69 27.37 -3.05 -12.68
C LYS A 69 28.84 -3.23 -13.07
N GLN A 70 29.72 -3.33 -12.08
CA GLN A 70 31.16 -3.47 -12.29
C GLN A 70 31.57 -4.91 -12.64
N ASN A 71 30.91 -5.90 -12.05
CA ASN A 71 31.22 -7.31 -12.25
C ASN A 71 29.92 -8.15 -12.37
N PRO A 72 29.30 -8.20 -13.57
CA PRO A 72 28.06 -8.93 -13.79
C PRO A 72 28.31 -10.44 -13.81
N THR A 73 28.10 -11.08 -12.67
CA THR A 73 28.14 -12.53 -12.47
C THR A 73 26.80 -13.02 -11.92
N ILE A 74 26.54 -14.33 -11.98
CA ILE A 74 25.36 -14.93 -11.35
C ILE A 74 25.34 -14.67 -9.84
N ASP A 75 26.49 -14.77 -9.16
CA ASP A 75 26.57 -14.50 -7.72
C ASP A 75 26.20 -13.06 -7.38
N ASN A 76 26.69 -12.08 -8.14
CA ASN A 76 26.36 -10.68 -7.92
C ASN A 76 24.91 -10.35 -8.34
N LEU A 77 24.38 -11.01 -9.37
CA LEU A 77 22.96 -10.92 -9.72
C LEU A 77 22.08 -11.41 -8.57
N ASN A 78 22.45 -12.53 -7.93
CA ASN A 78 21.70 -13.09 -6.81
C ASN A 78 21.76 -12.20 -5.56
N LYS A 79 22.90 -11.57 -5.27
CA LYS A 79 22.99 -10.58 -4.17
C LYS A 79 22.11 -9.36 -4.45
N LEU A 80 22.13 -8.85 -5.68
CA LEU A 80 21.25 -7.76 -6.12
C LEU A 80 19.77 -8.12 -6.00
N ARG A 81 19.39 -9.35 -6.37
CA ARG A 81 18.02 -9.86 -6.22
C ARG A 81 17.58 -9.95 -4.76
N VAL A 82 18.46 -10.33 -3.85
CA VAL A 82 18.19 -10.35 -2.41
C VAL A 82 17.97 -8.93 -1.87
N SER A 83 18.84 -7.98 -2.19
CA SER A 83 18.69 -6.59 -1.73
C SER A 83 17.48 -5.90 -2.38
N TRP A 84 17.12 -6.26 -3.61
CA TRP A 84 15.87 -5.82 -4.25
C TRP A 84 14.65 -6.28 -3.45
N LEU A 85 14.59 -7.56 -3.07
CA LEU A 85 13.44 -8.04 -2.30
C LEU A 85 13.39 -7.39 -0.91
N ASN A 86 14.53 -7.25 -0.22
CA ASN A 86 14.56 -6.63 1.11
C ASN A 86 14.09 -5.16 1.10
N SER A 87 14.59 -4.36 0.16
CA SER A 87 14.13 -2.98 -0.02
C SER A 87 12.65 -2.91 -0.42
N TYR A 88 12.18 -3.82 -1.27
CA TYR A 88 10.78 -3.87 -1.67
C TYR A 88 9.84 -4.27 -0.52
N LYS A 89 10.31 -5.14 0.39
CA LYS A 89 9.62 -5.44 1.65
C LYS A 89 9.60 -4.21 2.55
N ALA A 90 10.72 -3.50 2.71
CA ALA A 90 10.77 -2.26 3.50
C ALA A 90 9.84 -1.16 2.96
N TYR A 91 9.70 -1.05 1.62
CA TYR A 91 8.73 -0.17 0.98
C TYR A 91 7.29 -0.41 1.46
N GLN A 92 6.89 -1.67 1.67
CA GLN A 92 5.54 -2.00 2.15
C GLN A 92 5.21 -1.37 3.51
N HIS A 93 6.22 -1.03 4.31
CA HIS A 93 6.06 -0.43 5.63
C HIS A 93 6.00 1.10 5.63
N VAL A 94 6.38 1.74 4.53
CA VAL A 94 6.40 3.22 4.42
C VAL A 94 5.36 3.77 3.46
N ALA A 95 4.89 2.97 2.51
CA ALA A 95 3.95 3.39 1.47
C ALA A 95 2.58 3.83 2.00
N ILE A 96 2.22 3.42 3.24
CA ILE A 96 1.03 3.86 3.97
C ILE A 96 1.07 5.37 4.27
N PHE A 97 2.26 5.93 4.49
CA PHE A 97 2.44 7.32 4.95
C PHE A 97 2.56 8.29 3.77
N LYS A 98 1.58 8.23 2.86
CA LYS A 98 1.51 9.03 1.63
C LYS A 98 0.93 10.43 1.89
N ILE A 99 1.60 11.20 2.74
CA ILE A 99 1.27 12.61 3.03
C ILE A 99 2.51 13.49 2.82
N GLY A 100 2.30 14.81 2.66
CA GLY A 100 3.40 15.77 2.54
C GLY A 100 4.30 15.46 1.36
N LYS A 101 5.62 15.34 1.58
CA LYS A 101 6.58 15.06 0.50
C LYS A 101 6.29 13.75 -0.27
N ALA A 102 5.68 12.76 0.36
CA ALA A 102 5.29 11.52 -0.32
C ALA A 102 4.20 11.76 -1.38
N GLU A 103 3.30 12.70 -1.11
CA GLU A 103 2.27 13.13 -2.06
C GLU A 103 2.90 13.97 -3.19
N ASP A 104 3.74 14.95 -2.86
CA ASP A 104 4.47 15.79 -3.84
C ASP A 104 5.24 14.96 -4.87
N LEU A 105 5.90 13.89 -4.39
CA LEU A 105 6.72 12.99 -5.22
C LEU A 105 5.92 11.90 -5.91
N TYR A 106 4.60 11.82 -5.65
CA TYR A 106 3.75 10.72 -6.08
C TYR A 106 4.34 9.35 -5.70
N PHE A 107 4.87 9.23 -4.48
CA PHE A 107 5.78 8.18 -4.04
C PHE A 107 5.33 6.75 -4.42
N ILE A 108 4.04 6.45 -4.28
CA ILE A 108 3.49 5.14 -4.64
C ILE A 108 3.60 4.89 -6.15
N GLY A 109 3.13 5.83 -6.97
CA GLY A 109 3.18 5.70 -8.43
C GLY A 109 4.63 5.69 -8.95
N HIS A 110 5.49 6.49 -8.33
CA HIS A 110 6.91 6.56 -8.65
C HIS A 110 7.65 5.25 -8.33
N SER A 111 7.33 4.62 -7.19
CA SER A 111 8.07 3.45 -6.70
C SER A 111 7.48 2.12 -7.16
N ASN A 112 6.17 2.06 -7.41
CA ASN A 112 5.47 0.79 -7.50
C ASN A 112 4.22 0.78 -8.41
N THR A 113 4.35 1.28 -9.64
CA THR A 113 3.30 1.15 -10.65
C THR A 113 3.44 -0.17 -11.41
N TYR A 114 2.41 -1.02 -11.31
CA TYR A 114 2.29 -2.26 -12.08
C TYR A 114 0.92 -2.36 -12.77
N PRO A 115 0.82 -2.90 -14.00
CA PRO A 115 1.88 -3.54 -14.79
C PRO A 115 2.97 -2.57 -15.28
N VAL A 116 4.19 -3.08 -15.40
CA VAL A 116 5.27 -2.35 -16.08
C VAL A 116 5.05 -2.36 -17.59
N ASN A 117 5.30 -1.24 -18.25
CA ASN A 117 5.25 -1.07 -19.69
C ASN A 117 6.58 -1.46 -20.33
N ILE A 118 6.72 -2.75 -20.60
CA ILE A 118 7.94 -3.37 -21.15
C ILE A 118 8.38 -2.69 -22.46
N ILE A 119 7.43 -2.30 -23.32
CA ILE A 119 7.73 -1.71 -24.63
C ILE A 119 8.49 -0.39 -24.45
N GLU A 120 7.92 0.52 -23.67
CA GLU A 120 8.55 1.83 -23.46
C GLU A 120 9.74 1.76 -22.49
N LEU A 121 9.77 0.81 -21.56
CA LEU A 121 10.96 0.52 -20.75
C LEU A 121 12.13 0.09 -21.64
N ASN A 122 11.92 -0.84 -22.58
CA ASN A 122 12.95 -1.25 -23.53
C ASN A 122 13.39 -0.11 -24.44
N LYS A 123 12.47 0.80 -24.79
CA LYS A 123 12.80 2.03 -25.51
C LYS A 123 13.72 2.93 -24.67
N ASN A 124 13.43 3.14 -23.38
CA ASN A 124 14.32 3.88 -22.48
C ASN A 124 15.72 3.25 -22.42
N ILE A 125 15.81 1.92 -22.29
CA ILE A 125 17.09 1.19 -22.33
C ILE A 125 17.82 1.46 -23.65
N ASN A 126 17.13 1.38 -24.78
CA ASN A 126 17.76 1.53 -26.09
C ASN A 126 18.22 2.96 -26.39
N THR A 127 17.40 3.96 -26.06
CA THR A 127 17.69 5.37 -26.36
C THR A 127 18.60 6.03 -25.34
N GLN A 128 18.63 5.53 -24.10
CA GLN A 128 19.32 6.15 -22.96
C GLN A 128 18.89 7.61 -22.73
N ASN A 129 17.66 7.96 -23.14
CA ASN A 129 17.10 9.29 -23.02
C ASN A 129 15.74 9.22 -22.33
N TYR A 130 15.76 9.41 -21.01
CA TYR A 130 14.60 9.34 -20.13
C TYR A 130 14.79 10.29 -18.94
N ASN A 131 13.68 10.76 -18.39
CA ASN A 131 13.65 11.50 -17.13
C ASN A 131 12.72 10.78 -16.16
N LEU A 132 13.29 9.95 -15.29
CA LEU A 132 12.56 9.12 -14.32
C LEU A 132 11.67 9.96 -13.37
N THR A 133 12.00 11.23 -13.14
CA THR A 133 11.17 12.12 -12.31
C THR A 133 9.84 12.54 -12.95
N SER A 134 9.61 12.23 -14.24
CA SER A 134 8.36 12.55 -14.94
C SER A 134 7.26 11.55 -14.61
N LEU A 135 6.02 12.03 -14.42
CA LEU A 135 4.83 11.20 -14.21
C LEU A 135 4.63 10.15 -15.32
N THR A 136 5.05 10.47 -16.54
CA THR A 136 4.95 9.56 -17.70
C THR A 136 5.86 8.34 -17.58
N GLN A 137 6.76 8.30 -16.59
CA GLN A 137 7.71 7.20 -16.38
C GLN A 137 7.29 6.21 -15.31
N PHE A 138 6.19 6.46 -14.57
CA PHE A 138 5.78 5.61 -13.44
C PHE A 138 5.68 4.12 -13.79
N ASP A 139 5.07 3.77 -14.92
CA ASP A 139 4.97 2.41 -15.44
C ASP A 139 6.26 1.88 -16.10
N LYS A 140 7.38 2.60 -16.03
CA LYS A 140 8.66 2.23 -16.64
C LYS A 140 9.79 2.15 -15.60
N GLN A 141 9.47 2.34 -14.32
CA GLN A 141 10.44 2.48 -13.25
C GLN A 141 10.05 1.78 -11.94
N GLY A 142 10.81 2.05 -10.87
CA GLY A 142 10.55 1.51 -9.54
C GLY A 142 10.74 0.00 -9.43
N TYR A 143 10.16 -0.60 -8.40
CA TYR A 143 10.29 -2.03 -8.12
C TYR A 143 9.76 -2.94 -9.24
N PRO A 144 8.64 -2.62 -9.94
CA PRO A 144 8.15 -3.43 -11.06
C PRO A 144 9.09 -3.42 -12.28
N ALA A 145 9.76 -2.30 -12.57
CA ALA A 145 10.79 -2.28 -13.60
C ALA A 145 12.03 -3.10 -13.20
N LEU A 146 12.45 -3.00 -11.93
CA LEU A 146 13.52 -3.84 -11.40
C LEU A 146 13.16 -5.33 -11.47
N ASP A 147 11.92 -5.71 -11.16
CA ASP A 147 11.43 -7.09 -11.30
C ASP A 147 11.60 -7.60 -12.73
N TYR A 148 11.15 -6.83 -13.73
CA TYR A 148 11.36 -7.17 -15.14
C TYR A 148 12.83 -7.29 -15.52
N MET A 149 13.67 -6.34 -15.11
CA MET A 149 15.10 -6.38 -15.44
C MET A 149 15.82 -7.57 -14.78
N LEU A 150 15.45 -7.93 -13.55
CA LEU A 150 16.13 -8.97 -12.79
C LEU A 150 15.61 -10.39 -13.10
N TYR A 151 14.37 -10.53 -13.58
CA TYR A 151 13.73 -11.84 -13.75
C TYR A 151 12.97 -12.01 -15.07
N GLY A 152 12.63 -10.93 -15.76
CA GLY A 152 11.75 -10.94 -16.93
C GLY A 152 12.44 -10.83 -18.30
N LEU A 153 13.76 -10.64 -18.34
CA LEU A 153 14.50 -10.50 -19.61
C LEU A 153 14.65 -11.81 -20.40
N ALA A 154 14.68 -12.96 -19.72
CA ALA A 154 14.77 -14.29 -20.32
C ALA A 154 14.38 -15.39 -19.32
N ASP A 155 14.21 -16.63 -19.81
CA ASP A 155 13.71 -17.75 -19.00
C ASP A 155 14.72 -18.34 -18.01
N THR A 156 16.01 -18.06 -18.17
CA THR A 156 17.08 -18.60 -17.31
C THR A 156 18.04 -17.53 -16.86
N ASP A 157 18.64 -17.71 -15.68
CA ASP A 157 19.60 -16.77 -15.12
C ASP A 157 20.81 -16.52 -16.03
N ASN A 158 21.30 -17.56 -16.71
CA ASN A 158 22.39 -17.41 -17.68
C ASN A 158 21.97 -16.57 -18.88
N ALA A 159 20.75 -16.76 -19.40
CA ALA A 159 20.22 -15.95 -20.50
C ALA A 159 19.94 -14.50 -20.08
N ILE A 160 19.46 -14.27 -18.86
CA ILE A 160 19.33 -12.93 -18.27
C ILE A 160 20.72 -12.27 -18.18
N LEU A 161 21.74 -13.01 -17.72
CA LEU A 161 23.10 -12.48 -17.58
C LEU A 161 23.69 -12.00 -18.91
N VAL A 162 23.32 -12.61 -20.04
CA VAL A 162 23.77 -12.17 -21.38
C VAL A 162 23.38 -10.73 -21.68
N PHE A 163 22.23 -10.24 -21.19
CA PHE A 163 21.84 -8.83 -21.32
C PHE A 163 22.78 -7.89 -20.58
N TYR A 164 23.52 -8.38 -19.58
CA TYR A 164 24.44 -7.61 -18.76
C TYR A 164 25.91 -7.85 -19.08
N THR A 165 26.23 -8.75 -20.01
CA THR A 165 27.61 -9.03 -20.47
C THR A 165 27.80 -8.90 -21.99
N GLY A 166 26.72 -8.90 -22.77
CA GLY A 166 26.74 -8.80 -24.23
C GLY A 166 26.98 -7.39 -24.80
N ALA A 167 26.75 -7.23 -26.11
CA ALA A 167 27.08 -6.01 -26.85
C ALA A 167 26.35 -4.75 -26.35
N ASP A 168 25.06 -4.86 -25.99
CA ASP A 168 24.26 -3.76 -25.46
C ASP A 168 24.34 -3.62 -23.92
N ALA A 169 25.19 -4.40 -23.26
CA ALA A 169 25.12 -4.56 -21.81
C ALA A 169 25.31 -3.28 -21.01
N LEU A 170 26.08 -2.31 -21.53
CA LEU A 170 26.25 -1.03 -20.87
C LEU A 170 24.89 -0.31 -20.69
N LYS A 171 23.99 -0.37 -21.68
CA LYS A 171 22.67 0.26 -21.63
C LYS A 171 21.79 -0.35 -20.54
N TYR A 172 21.80 -1.68 -20.44
CA TYR A 172 21.05 -2.42 -19.42
C TYR A 172 21.60 -2.14 -18.01
N ARG A 173 22.93 -2.15 -17.84
CA ARG A 173 23.54 -1.85 -16.54
C ARG A 173 23.30 -0.40 -16.11
N ASN A 174 23.33 0.55 -17.05
CA ASN A 174 23.00 1.95 -16.77
C ASN A 174 21.55 2.10 -16.32
N TYR A 175 20.59 1.62 -17.11
CA TYR A 175 19.18 1.74 -16.77
C TYR A 175 18.85 1.09 -15.41
N LEU A 176 19.38 -0.12 -15.16
CA LEU A 176 19.21 -0.82 -13.88
C LEU A 176 19.74 0.00 -12.69
N THR A 177 20.89 0.66 -12.87
CA THR A 177 21.49 1.50 -11.82
C THR A 177 20.71 2.80 -11.61
N ASP A 178 20.20 3.39 -12.69
CA ASP A 178 19.43 4.63 -12.64
C ASP A 178 18.09 4.42 -11.92
N LEU A 179 17.42 3.28 -12.16
CA LEU A 179 16.20 2.89 -11.44
C LEU A 179 16.42 2.81 -9.91
N VAL A 180 17.52 2.18 -9.49
CA VAL A 180 17.86 2.06 -8.06
C VAL A 180 18.26 3.41 -7.47
N THR A 181 19.01 4.21 -8.23
CA THR A 181 19.44 5.56 -7.81
C THR A 181 18.23 6.47 -7.60
N ASP A 182 17.21 6.37 -8.44
CA ASP A 182 15.97 7.13 -8.29
C ASP A 182 15.20 6.74 -7.01
N LEU A 183 15.02 5.43 -6.75
CA LEU A 183 14.45 4.94 -5.48
C LEU A 183 15.21 5.48 -4.26
N LYS A 184 16.54 5.51 -4.33
CA LYS A 184 17.42 6.03 -3.28
C LYS A 184 17.23 7.52 -3.05
N ASN A 185 17.16 8.30 -4.12
CA ASN A 185 16.93 9.75 -4.05
C ASN A 185 15.55 10.04 -3.42
N ASN A 186 14.52 9.30 -3.81
CA ASN A 186 13.19 9.42 -3.23
C ASN A 186 13.19 9.06 -1.73
N ALA A 187 13.85 7.96 -1.33
CA ALA A 187 13.99 7.58 0.08
C ALA A 187 14.67 8.67 0.93
N ASP A 188 15.74 9.27 0.42
CA ASP A 188 16.45 10.37 1.09
C ASP A 188 15.57 11.61 1.27
N LEU A 189 14.85 12.01 0.23
CA LEU A 189 13.96 13.17 0.27
C LEU A 189 12.83 12.98 1.29
N LEU A 190 12.25 11.77 1.34
CA LEU A 190 11.16 11.44 2.25
C LEU A 190 11.61 11.46 3.72
N LEU A 191 12.74 10.80 4.02
CA LEU A 191 13.25 10.77 5.39
C LEU A 191 13.63 12.19 5.85
N LYS A 192 14.32 12.95 5.00
CA LYS A 192 14.70 14.33 5.30
C LYS A 192 13.49 15.22 5.60
N ASP A 193 12.42 15.07 4.81
CA ASP A 193 11.19 15.83 5.00
C ASP A 193 10.50 15.47 6.32
N TRP A 194 10.40 14.18 6.65
CA TRP A 194 9.83 13.73 7.92
C TRP A 194 10.61 14.24 9.14
N GLU A 195 11.95 14.19 9.09
CA GLU A 195 12.78 14.70 10.19
C GLU A 195 12.63 16.22 10.35
N ALA A 196 12.52 16.96 9.25
CA ALA A 196 12.34 18.42 9.28
C ALA A 196 10.95 18.85 9.78
N ASN A 197 9.89 18.14 9.37
CA ASN A 197 8.50 18.52 9.64
C ASN A 197 7.87 17.83 10.85
N LYS A 198 8.60 16.92 11.53
CA LYS A 198 8.15 16.14 12.68
C LYS A 198 7.37 16.97 13.72
N ASN A 199 7.92 18.09 14.17
CA ASN A 199 7.31 18.89 15.24
C ASN A 199 6.03 19.60 14.79
N THR A 200 5.97 20.02 13.52
CA THR A 200 4.76 20.59 12.91
C THR A 200 3.67 19.52 12.83
N PHE A 201 4.03 18.31 12.40
CA PHE A 201 3.12 17.17 12.38
C PHE A 201 2.58 16.84 13.78
N ILE A 202 3.43 16.75 14.79
CA ILE A 202 3.04 16.43 16.18
C ILE A 202 2.14 17.51 16.81
N SER A 203 2.39 18.79 16.51
CA SER A 203 1.63 19.89 17.13
C SER A 203 0.25 20.09 16.50
N ASN A 204 0.05 19.66 15.25
CA ASN A 204 -1.21 19.81 14.52
C ASN A 204 -2.26 18.75 14.90
N THR A 205 -2.81 18.91 16.09
CA THR A 205 -3.85 18.05 16.70
C THR A 205 -5.28 18.42 16.28
N ASN A 206 -5.43 19.29 15.29
CA ASN A 206 -6.72 19.85 14.88
C ASN A 206 -7.64 18.77 14.29
N ASN A 207 -8.95 18.92 14.50
CA ASN A 207 -9.98 18.03 13.95
C ASN A 207 -10.42 18.40 12.51
N THR A 208 -9.70 19.29 11.84
CA THR A 208 -9.97 19.67 10.44
C THR A 208 -9.35 18.68 9.47
N SER A 209 -9.77 18.71 8.20
CA SER A 209 -9.17 17.88 7.12
C SER A 209 -7.65 18.05 6.99
N SER A 210 -7.11 19.20 7.37
CA SER A 210 -5.67 19.50 7.40
C SER A 210 -4.95 19.04 8.68
N GLY A 211 -5.66 18.50 9.67
CA GLY A 211 -5.08 17.97 10.90
C GLY A 211 -4.29 16.68 10.67
N SER A 212 -3.19 16.48 11.41
CA SER A 212 -2.29 15.34 11.19
C SER A 212 -2.96 13.98 11.33
N VAL A 213 -3.91 13.85 12.26
CA VAL A 213 -4.70 12.62 12.44
C VAL A 213 -5.58 12.38 11.22
N ASN A 214 -6.32 13.39 10.76
CA ASN A 214 -7.19 13.29 9.58
C ASN A 214 -6.40 12.89 8.32
N LEU A 215 -5.25 13.52 8.10
CA LEU A 215 -4.40 13.26 6.94
C LEU A 215 -3.87 11.82 6.93
N ILE A 216 -3.28 11.36 8.03
CA ILE A 216 -2.72 10.00 8.12
C ILE A 216 -3.81 8.94 8.07
N VAL A 217 -4.94 9.13 8.76
CA VAL A 217 -6.03 8.15 8.73
C VAL A 217 -6.58 8.00 7.32
N ASN A 218 -6.79 9.10 6.59
CA ASN A 218 -7.24 9.01 5.20
C ASN A 218 -6.22 8.33 4.29
N ALA A 219 -4.93 8.69 4.38
CA ALA A 219 -3.86 8.03 3.61
C ALA A 219 -3.76 6.52 3.93
N TYR A 220 -3.92 6.16 5.21
CA TYR A 220 -3.92 4.77 5.68
C TYR A 220 -5.05 3.95 5.06
N ILE A 221 -6.29 4.47 5.12
CA ILE A 221 -7.45 3.77 4.58
C ILE A 221 -7.37 3.70 3.05
N GLU A 222 -7.03 4.80 2.37
CA GLU A 222 -6.84 4.83 0.92
C GLU A 222 -5.79 3.78 0.49
N TYR A 223 -4.65 3.70 1.19
CA TYR A 223 -3.60 2.75 0.86
C TYR A 223 -4.05 1.30 1.02
N PHE A 224 -4.67 0.99 2.16
CA PHE A 224 -5.20 -0.35 2.43
C PHE A 224 -6.26 -0.75 1.39
N GLU A 225 -7.14 0.17 1.03
CA GLU A 225 -8.20 -0.06 0.06
C GLU A 225 -7.68 -0.23 -1.37
N LYS A 226 -6.94 0.76 -1.88
CA LYS A 226 -6.59 0.85 -3.30
C LYS A 226 -5.36 0.03 -3.65
N HIS A 227 -4.35 0.04 -2.79
CA HIS A 227 -3.05 -0.53 -3.11
C HIS A 227 -2.86 -1.94 -2.54
N ILE A 228 -3.46 -2.26 -1.38
CA ILE A 228 -3.40 -3.61 -0.81
C ILE A 228 -4.56 -4.46 -1.30
N ARG A 229 -5.80 -4.14 -0.89
CA ARG A 229 -7.00 -4.94 -1.21
C ARG A 229 -7.23 -5.02 -2.72
N LEU A 230 -7.34 -3.89 -3.41
CA LEU A 230 -7.58 -3.85 -4.85
C LEU A 230 -6.33 -4.18 -5.66
N GLY A 231 -5.24 -3.43 -5.46
CA GLY A 231 -4.01 -3.56 -6.24
C GLY A 231 -3.39 -4.97 -6.22
N LYS A 232 -3.11 -5.50 -5.03
CA LYS A 232 -2.39 -6.78 -4.89
C LYS A 232 -3.28 -8.02 -5.07
N VAL A 233 -4.59 -7.91 -4.86
CA VAL A 233 -5.51 -9.07 -4.86
C VAL A 233 -6.71 -8.88 -5.78
N GLY A 234 -7.48 -7.80 -5.58
CA GLY A 234 -8.73 -7.58 -6.31
C GLY A 234 -8.57 -7.55 -7.82
N TYR A 235 -7.70 -6.68 -8.35
CA TYR A 235 -7.48 -6.57 -9.78
C TYR A 235 -6.91 -7.85 -10.40
N PRO A 236 -5.87 -8.50 -9.85
CA PRO A 236 -5.43 -9.82 -10.31
C PRO A 236 -6.53 -10.88 -10.38
N ALA A 237 -7.37 -10.94 -9.33
CA ALA A 237 -8.47 -11.90 -9.23
C ALA A 237 -9.66 -11.58 -10.13
N GLY A 238 -9.63 -10.44 -10.82
CA GLY A 238 -10.64 -10.03 -11.79
C GLY A 238 -11.79 -9.18 -11.24
N LYS A 239 -11.69 -8.64 -10.01
CA LYS A 239 -12.69 -7.69 -9.49
C LYS A 239 -12.75 -6.46 -10.42
N PHE A 240 -13.97 -6.05 -10.79
CA PHE A 240 -14.25 -4.97 -11.74
C PHE A 240 -13.70 -5.18 -13.16
N SER A 241 -13.51 -6.44 -13.57
CA SER A 241 -13.05 -6.77 -14.92
C SER A 241 -13.66 -8.06 -15.45
N ASN A 242 -13.60 -8.27 -16.76
CA ASN A 242 -14.06 -9.50 -17.40
C ASN A 242 -12.96 -10.58 -17.35
N GLY A 243 -12.81 -11.21 -16.18
CA GLY A 243 -11.88 -12.31 -15.95
C GLY A 243 -10.58 -11.91 -15.24
N ILE A 244 -9.77 -12.92 -14.92
CA ILE A 244 -8.50 -12.75 -14.19
C ILE A 244 -7.50 -11.88 -14.96
N GLN A 245 -6.64 -11.16 -14.23
CA GLN A 245 -5.66 -10.22 -14.80
C GLN A 245 -4.24 -10.54 -14.32
N PRO A 246 -3.58 -11.59 -14.85
CA PRO A 246 -2.26 -12.02 -14.37
C PRO A 246 -1.19 -10.93 -14.39
N ASN A 247 -1.19 -10.09 -15.42
CA ASN A 247 -0.23 -9.00 -15.58
C ASN A 247 -0.37 -7.88 -14.52
N LYS A 248 -1.46 -7.84 -13.76
CA LYS A 248 -1.66 -6.91 -12.64
C LYS A 248 -1.11 -7.42 -11.31
N ILE A 249 -0.49 -8.59 -11.29
CA ILE A 249 0.15 -9.13 -10.08
C ILE A 249 1.42 -8.34 -9.78
N GLU A 250 1.55 -7.89 -8.54
CA GLU A 250 2.77 -7.28 -8.05
C GLU A 250 3.92 -8.31 -8.02
N ALA A 251 5.10 -7.93 -8.51
CA ALA A 251 6.25 -8.82 -8.72
C ALA A 251 5.96 -9.98 -9.72
N TYR A 252 5.24 -9.66 -10.80
CA TYR A 252 4.81 -10.57 -11.86
C TYR A 252 5.92 -11.46 -12.42
N PHE A 253 7.14 -10.96 -12.61
CA PHE A 253 8.22 -11.72 -13.23
C PHE A 253 8.92 -12.64 -12.25
N ARG A 254 9.12 -12.20 -11.00
CA ARG A 254 9.62 -13.06 -9.93
C ARG A 254 8.64 -14.17 -9.56
N LYS A 255 7.33 -13.92 -9.69
CA LYS A 255 6.20 -14.82 -9.41
C LYS A 255 6.03 -15.17 -7.92
N ASN A 256 7.02 -15.77 -7.29
CA ASN A 256 6.90 -16.41 -5.97
C ASN A 256 7.10 -15.48 -4.76
N VAL A 257 6.95 -14.16 -4.93
CA VAL A 257 7.11 -13.18 -3.84
C VAL A 257 5.86 -12.31 -3.62
N SER A 258 4.83 -12.42 -4.46
CA SER A 258 3.61 -11.61 -4.36
C SER A 258 2.91 -11.81 -3.01
N LYS A 259 2.83 -13.06 -2.52
CA LYS A 259 2.28 -13.35 -1.19
C LYS A 259 3.10 -12.74 -0.06
N ILE A 260 4.42 -12.74 -0.19
CA ILE A 260 5.33 -12.12 0.80
C ILE A 260 5.04 -10.63 0.88
N LEU A 261 5.00 -9.93 -0.25
CA LEU A 261 4.74 -8.49 -0.30
C LEU A 261 3.35 -8.12 0.22
N LEU A 262 2.32 -8.93 -0.08
CA LEU A 262 0.98 -8.78 0.49
C LEU A 262 1.01 -8.88 2.02
N ASN A 263 1.65 -9.91 2.58
CA ASN A 263 1.70 -10.13 4.01
C ASN A 263 2.55 -9.09 4.76
N GLU A 264 3.59 -8.54 4.13
CA GLU A 264 4.33 -7.39 4.66
C GLU A 264 3.42 -6.16 4.76
N ALA A 265 2.67 -5.82 3.71
CA ALA A 265 1.77 -4.68 3.72
C ALA A 265 0.61 -4.82 4.73
N ILE A 266 0.06 -6.03 4.88
CA ILE A 266 -0.94 -6.33 5.92
C ILE A 266 -0.35 -6.21 7.33
N SER A 267 0.90 -6.65 7.52
CA SER A 267 1.57 -6.53 8.82
C SER A 267 1.87 -5.08 9.17
N ALA A 268 2.38 -4.29 8.23
CA ALA A 268 2.57 -2.85 8.40
C ALA A 268 1.25 -2.14 8.78
N SER A 269 0.16 -2.48 8.10
CA SER A 269 -1.16 -1.91 8.35
C SER A 269 -1.73 -2.27 9.73
N ALA A 270 -1.52 -3.51 10.17
CA ALA A 270 -1.94 -3.97 11.49
C ALA A 270 -1.06 -3.35 12.60
N ASP A 271 0.25 -3.30 12.40
CA ASP A 271 1.20 -2.75 13.37
C ASP A 271 0.97 -1.25 13.57
N PHE A 272 0.69 -0.50 12.50
CA PHE A 272 0.31 0.92 12.58
C PHE A 272 -1.00 1.12 13.36
N PHE A 273 -2.04 0.34 13.06
CA PHE A 273 -3.32 0.41 13.79
C PHE A 273 -3.15 0.17 15.29
N ASN A 274 -2.32 -0.80 15.66
CA ASN A 274 -2.03 -1.16 17.05
C ASN A 274 -1.02 -0.21 17.73
N GLY A 275 -0.38 0.69 16.99
CA GLY A 275 0.67 1.59 17.51
C GLY A 275 1.95 0.88 17.91
N LYS A 276 2.24 -0.26 17.27
CA LYS A 276 3.46 -1.02 17.51
C LYS A 276 4.66 -0.25 16.98
N TYR A 277 5.71 -0.17 17.79
CA TYR A 277 6.95 0.49 17.42
C TYR A 277 7.58 -0.29 16.27
N TYR A 278 8.20 0.42 15.34
CA TYR A 278 8.85 -0.23 14.19
C TYR A 278 10.06 -1.07 14.63
N SER A 279 10.84 -0.56 15.57
CA SER A 279 12.14 -1.14 15.95
C SER A 279 12.03 -2.28 16.97
N ASN A 280 10.88 -2.50 17.61
CA ASN A 280 10.71 -3.51 18.65
C ASN A 280 9.22 -3.91 18.85
N ASN A 281 8.92 -4.72 19.87
CA ASN A 281 7.55 -5.20 20.15
C ASN A 281 6.75 -4.31 21.13
N GLN A 282 7.25 -3.13 21.49
CA GLN A 282 6.50 -2.19 22.34
C GLN A 282 5.35 -1.57 21.54
N THR A 283 4.33 -1.12 22.25
CA THR A 283 3.16 -0.43 21.70
C THR A 283 2.97 0.90 22.43
N GLY A 284 2.64 1.95 21.70
CA GLY A 284 2.27 3.26 22.24
C GLY A 284 0.83 3.64 21.88
N PRO A 285 0.41 4.88 22.20
CA PRO A 285 -0.91 5.37 21.82
C PRO A 285 -1.15 5.30 20.31
N SER A 286 -2.36 4.91 19.90
CA SER A 286 -2.69 4.45 18.56
C SER A 286 -4.17 4.62 18.19
N LEU A 287 -4.54 4.25 16.96
CA LEU A 287 -5.94 4.16 16.56
C LEU A 287 -6.70 3.14 17.42
N LYS A 288 -6.07 2.01 17.72
CA LYS A 288 -6.64 1.00 18.63
C LYS A 288 -6.97 1.60 19.99
N SER A 289 -6.00 2.26 20.65
CA SER A 289 -6.24 2.83 21.98
C SER A 289 -7.17 4.04 21.96
N TYR A 290 -7.24 4.77 20.84
CA TYR A 290 -8.21 5.85 20.67
C TYR A 290 -9.64 5.31 20.58
N LEU A 291 -9.87 4.26 19.79
CA LEU A 291 -11.16 3.57 19.74
C LEU A 291 -11.55 2.95 21.09
N ASP A 292 -10.57 2.38 21.82
CA ASP A 292 -10.77 1.87 23.18
C ASP A 292 -11.17 3.00 24.15
N HIS A 293 -10.52 4.17 24.07
CA HIS A 293 -10.83 5.33 24.90
C HIS A 293 -12.25 5.85 24.68
N LEU A 294 -12.69 5.91 23.42
CA LEU A 294 -14.05 6.31 23.06
C LEU A 294 -15.10 5.22 23.37
N ASN A 295 -14.65 4.03 23.78
CA ASN A 295 -15.46 2.84 24.01
C ASN A 295 -16.36 2.51 22.80
N VAL A 296 -15.78 2.55 21.59
CA VAL A 296 -16.52 2.30 20.35
C VAL A 296 -16.85 0.83 20.26
N GLN A 297 -18.14 0.50 20.20
CA GLN A 297 -18.61 -0.89 20.18
C GLN A 297 -19.45 -1.20 18.95
N ARG A 298 -19.33 -2.46 18.48
CA ARG A 298 -20.21 -3.09 17.50
C ARG A 298 -20.57 -4.48 18.02
N ASN A 299 -21.85 -4.83 18.05
CA ASN A 299 -22.34 -6.11 18.58
C ASN A 299 -21.78 -6.44 19.99
N ASN A 300 -21.80 -5.48 20.91
CA ASN A 300 -21.27 -5.59 22.28
C ASN A 300 -19.78 -5.96 22.39
N LYS A 301 -18.99 -5.69 21.36
CA LYS A 301 -17.54 -5.90 21.34
C LYS A 301 -16.84 -4.61 20.90
N LEU A 302 -15.69 -4.31 21.50
CA LEU A 302 -14.88 -3.17 21.09
C LEU A 302 -14.51 -3.28 19.62
N LEU A 303 -14.77 -2.21 18.86
CA LEU A 303 -14.43 -2.12 17.44
C LEU A 303 -12.93 -2.36 17.21
N SER A 304 -12.10 -1.87 18.12
CA SER A 304 -10.66 -2.10 18.12
C SER A 304 -10.29 -3.59 18.07
N THR A 305 -11.00 -4.41 18.85
CA THR A 305 -10.79 -5.86 18.93
C THR A 305 -11.32 -6.54 17.68
N ILE A 306 -12.46 -6.09 17.15
CA ILE A 306 -13.02 -6.59 15.88
C ILE A 306 -12.02 -6.38 14.73
N ILE A 307 -11.42 -5.19 14.63
CA ILE A 307 -10.43 -4.87 13.60
C ILE A 307 -9.16 -5.73 13.77
N SER A 308 -8.63 -5.87 14.99
CA SER A 308 -7.45 -6.72 15.26
C SER A 308 -7.70 -8.20 14.93
N ASP A 309 -8.88 -8.72 15.25
CA ASP A 309 -9.26 -10.09 14.90
C ASP A 309 -9.41 -10.27 13.39
N GLN A 310 -9.95 -9.25 12.71
CA GLN A 310 -10.09 -9.27 11.26
C GLN A 310 -8.72 -9.23 10.55
N PHE A 311 -7.75 -8.49 11.07
CA PHE A 311 -6.35 -8.58 10.59
C PHE A 311 -5.78 -9.99 10.73
N SER A 312 -6.10 -10.68 11.83
CA SER A 312 -5.68 -12.07 12.05
C SER A 312 -6.33 -13.02 11.03
N LEU A 313 -7.63 -12.83 10.75
CA LEU A 313 -8.34 -13.58 9.72
C LEU A 313 -7.76 -13.34 8.32
N ILE A 314 -7.44 -12.09 7.97
CA ILE A 314 -6.80 -11.74 6.70
C ILE A 314 -5.48 -12.49 6.55
N LYS A 315 -4.62 -12.50 7.59
CA LYS A 315 -3.36 -13.25 7.56
C LYS A 315 -3.58 -14.76 7.37
N ILE A 316 -4.59 -15.35 8.00
CA ILE A 316 -4.96 -16.75 7.80
C ILE A 316 -5.35 -17.01 6.33
N LYS A 317 -6.21 -16.17 5.76
CA LYS A 317 -6.64 -16.30 4.36
C LYS A 317 -5.48 -16.12 3.38
N ASN A 318 -4.64 -15.11 3.58
CA ASN A 318 -3.47 -14.87 2.75
C ASN A 318 -2.47 -16.03 2.81
N ASN A 319 -2.22 -16.60 4.00
CA ASN A 319 -1.29 -17.73 4.16
C ASN A 319 -1.77 -19.02 3.47
N ALA A 320 -3.07 -19.13 3.18
CA ALA A 320 -3.64 -20.26 2.44
C ALA A 320 -3.50 -20.15 0.91
N LEU A 321 -2.97 -19.03 0.41
CA LEU A 321 -2.66 -18.78 -1.00
C LEU A 321 -1.31 -19.40 -1.38
N ASP A 322 -1.14 -19.72 -2.67
CA ASP A 322 0.14 -20.05 -3.29
C ASP A 322 1.12 -18.87 -3.18
N ASP A 323 2.43 -19.16 -3.23
CA ASP A 323 3.46 -18.11 -3.31
C ASP A 323 3.42 -17.41 -4.68
N ASP A 324 3.11 -18.15 -5.74
CA ASP A 324 2.90 -17.67 -7.10
C ASP A 324 1.43 -17.31 -7.33
N PHE A 325 1.14 -16.01 -7.30
CA PHE A 325 -0.22 -15.53 -7.52
C PHE A 325 -0.72 -15.76 -8.95
N VAL A 326 0.16 -15.87 -9.94
CA VAL A 326 -0.22 -16.21 -11.32
C VAL A 326 -0.75 -17.65 -11.35
N SER A 327 -0.05 -18.57 -10.68
CA SER A 327 -0.54 -19.94 -10.48
C SER A 327 -1.85 -19.95 -9.68
N GLN A 328 -1.94 -19.18 -8.59
CA GLN A 328 -3.11 -19.14 -7.71
C GLN A 328 -4.40 -18.74 -8.43
N ILE A 329 -4.39 -17.67 -9.23
CA ILE A 329 -5.60 -17.20 -9.94
C ILE A 329 -6.04 -18.16 -11.06
N ASN A 330 -5.11 -18.93 -11.64
CA ASN A 330 -5.44 -19.90 -12.68
C ASN A 330 -5.94 -21.23 -12.10
N THR A 331 -5.40 -21.64 -10.94
CA THR A 331 -5.72 -22.95 -10.33
C THR A 331 -6.90 -22.87 -9.35
N ASN A 332 -6.99 -21.81 -8.54
CA ASN A 332 -8.05 -21.63 -7.56
C ASN A 332 -8.26 -20.14 -7.23
N ASN A 333 -8.85 -19.40 -8.16
CA ASN A 333 -9.13 -17.98 -7.96
C ASN A 333 -10.05 -17.70 -6.75
N ASN A 334 -10.89 -18.65 -6.36
CA ASN A 334 -11.81 -18.47 -5.22
C ASN A 334 -11.08 -18.11 -3.94
N LYS A 335 -9.89 -18.70 -3.68
CA LYS A 335 -9.09 -18.32 -2.51
C LYS A 335 -8.60 -16.87 -2.55
N MET A 336 -8.27 -16.35 -3.73
CA MET A 336 -7.90 -14.92 -3.89
C MET A 336 -9.10 -14.02 -3.62
N LEU A 337 -10.29 -14.39 -4.10
CA LEU A 337 -11.53 -13.67 -3.82
C LEU A 337 -11.87 -13.70 -2.32
N GLU A 338 -11.69 -14.83 -1.64
CA GLU A 338 -11.88 -14.93 -0.19
C GLU A 338 -10.90 -14.04 0.61
N ALA A 339 -9.63 -13.97 0.17
CA ALA A 339 -8.65 -13.07 0.77
C ALA A 339 -9.04 -11.60 0.56
N TYR A 340 -9.49 -11.25 -0.64
CA TYR A 340 -10.04 -9.92 -0.93
C TYR A 340 -11.24 -9.59 -0.05
N ASP A 341 -12.22 -10.49 0.06
CA ASP A 341 -13.45 -10.25 0.83
C ASP A 341 -13.12 -10.09 2.33
N ALA A 342 -12.13 -10.82 2.85
CA ALA A 342 -11.63 -10.61 4.20
C ALA A 342 -11.01 -9.22 4.40
N MET A 343 -10.27 -8.70 3.41
CA MET A 343 -9.74 -7.33 3.45
C MET A 343 -10.85 -6.28 3.30
N GLN A 344 -11.87 -6.54 2.48
CA GLN A 344 -13.03 -5.67 2.30
C GLN A 344 -13.76 -5.41 3.62
N ILE A 345 -13.90 -6.41 4.47
CA ILE A 345 -14.52 -6.25 5.79
C ILE A 345 -13.76 -5.22 6.64
N ASN A 346 -12.42 -5.23 6.62
CA ASN A 346 -11.62 -4.22 7.31
C ASN A 346 -11.80 -2.82 6.71
N VAL A 347 -11.87 -2.70 5.38
CA VAL A 347 -12.19 -1.42 4.72
C VAL A 347 -13.53 -0.86 5.22
N SER A 348 -14.55 -1.71 5.36
CA SER A 348 -15.85 -1.30 5.90
C SER A 348 -15.74 -0.82 7.36
N TYR A 349 -15.02 -1.55 8.23
CA TYR A 349 -14.79 -1.10 9.61
C TYR A 349 -14.03 0.23 9.68
N PHE A 350 -13.06 0.44 8.79
CA PHE A 350 -12.33 1.69 8.74
C PHE A 350 -13.21 2.86 8.31
N LYS A 351 -13.91 2.73 7.18
CA LYS A 351 -14.63 3.85 6.57
C LYS A 351 -15.95 4.19 7.26
N VAL A 352 -16.65 3.19 7.77
CA VAL A 352 -17.96 3.39 8.39
C VAL A 352 -17.79 3.65 9.88
N ASP A 353 -17.20 2.71 10.60
CA ASP A 353 -17.25 2.75 12.06
C ASP A 353 -16.14 3.64 12.63
N MET A 354 -14.89 3.45 12.18
CA MET A 354 -13.74 4.17 12.71
C MET A 354 -13.75 5.65 12.32
N LEU A 355 -13.98 6.00 11.04
CA LEU A 355 -14.05 7.41 10.64
C LEU A 355 -15.14 8.18 11.40
N THR A 356 -16.33 7.59 11.52
CA THR A 356 -17.44 8.15 12.30
C THR A 356 -17.03 8.36 13.77
N ALA A 357 -16.47 7.33 14.40
CA ALA A 357 -16.08 7.39 15.79
C ALA A 357 -14.99 8.45 16.07
N LEU A 358 -14.04 8.60 15.15
CA LEU A 358 -12.95 9.57 15.28
C LEU A 358 -13.35 10.98 14.82
N ASN A 359 -14.59 11.18 14.34
CA ASN A 359 -15.07 12.41 13.73
C ASN A 359 -14.16 12.91 12.59
N ILE A 360 -13.77 11.98 11.71
CA ILE A 360 -12.91 12.22 10.54
C ILE A 360 -13.76 12.08 9.29
N ALA A 361 -13.74 13.09 8.43
CA ALA A 361 -14.39 13.01 7.12
C ALA A 361 -13.53 12.22 6.12
N VAL A 362 -14.18 11.51 5.19
CA VAL A 362 -13.51 10.86 4.06
C VAL A 362 -12.84 11.93 3.19
N GLY A 363 -11.54 11.79 2.99
CA GLY A 363 -10.68 12.76 2.30
C GLY A 363 -10.17 12.31 0.94
N TYR A 364 -10.63 11.17 0.43
CA TYR A 364 -10.22 10.62 -0.87
C TYR A 364 -11.43 10.08 -1.65
N VAL A 365 -11.32 10.06 -2.98
CA VAL A 365 -12.40 9.54 -3.85
C VAL A 365 -12.51 8.04 -3.68
N ASP A 366 -13.73 7.55 -3.48
CA ASP A 366 -14.02 6.13 -3.33
C ASP A 366 -13.58 5.34 -4.58
N SER A 367 -13.37 4.04 -4.43
CA SER A 367 -12.94 3.15 -5.52
C SER A 367 -13.72 1.84 -5.51
N ASP A 368 -14.95 1.92 -5.03
CA ASP A 368 -16.02 0.92 -5.09
C ASP A 368 -16.46 0.57 -6.51
N GLY A 369 -15.98 1.30 -7.52
CA GLY A 369 -16.13 0.93 -8.93
C GLY A 369 -17.43 1.42 -9.56
N ASP A 370 -18.12 2.36 -8.91
CA ASP A 370 -19.26 3.15 -9.36
C ASP A 370 -18.88 4.50 -9.99
#